data_AF-A0A2E1LAJ7-F1
#
_entry.id   AF-A0A2E1LAJ7-F1
#
_cell.length_a   1.000
_cell.length_b   1.000
_cell.length_c   1.000
_cell.angle_alpha   90.00
_cell.angle_beta   90.00
_cell.angle_gamma   90.00
#
_symmetry.space_group_name_H-M   'P 1'
#
loop_
_entity.id
_entity.type
_entity.pdbx_description
1 polymer ?
#
loop_
_entity_poly.entity_id
_entity_poly.type
_entity_poly.pdbx_seq_one_letter_code
_entity_poly.pdbx_strand_id
1 'polypeptide(L)'
;MEKWRAMIKGISISLMLYIPLSIISYFNEVQNACFDPFTNSCPQPPGYYHLPKFAALFLTFHLLRHAWREREDQGNHERDLSKGLALGTIIGFFMFFIFTMGGFWGWEHILF
;
A
#
# COMPACT_ATOMS: atom_id res chain seq x y z
N MET A 1 -19.14 12.27 18.26
CA MET A 1 -18.24 12.88 17.26
C MET A 1 -16.79 12.44 17.41
N GLU A 2 -16.27 12.24 18.63
CA GLU A 2 -14.85 11.86 18.83
C GLU A 2 -14.44 10.50 18.24
N LYS A 3 -15.32 9.49 18.33
CA LYS A 3 -15.08 8.16 17.75
C LYS A 3 -14.79 8.19 16.25
N TRP A 4 -15.59 8.94 15.49
CA TRP A 4 -15.40 9.13 14.06
C TRP A 4 -14.09 9.85 13.73
N ARG A 5 -13.70 10.83 14.55
CA ARG A 5 -12.44 11.56 14.39
C ARG A 5 -11.22 10.66 14.58
N ALA A 6 -11.24 9.79 15.60
CA ALA A 6 -10.16 8.83 15.85
C ALA A 6 -10.03 7.82 14.70
N MET A 7 -11.16 7.30 14.20
CA MET A 7 -11.19 6.38 13.07
C MET A 7 -10.64 7.02 11.79
N ILE A 8 -11.11 8.23 11.44
CA ILE A 8 -10.61 8.97 10.26
C ILE A 8 -9.11 9.26 10.38
N LYS A 9 -8.62 9.58 11.58
CA LYS A 9 -7.19 9.79 11.82
C LYS A 9 -6.38 8.52 11.52
N GLY A 10 -6.83 7.35 11.98
CA GLY A 10 -6.17 6.07 11.68
C GLY A 10 -6.15 5.75 10.17
N ILE A 11 -7.24 6.04 9.47
CA ILE A 11 -7.32 5.89 8.01
C ILE A 11 -6.32 6.81 7.32
N SER A 12 -6.31 8.10 7.70
CA SER A 12 -5.44 9.11 7.11
C SER A 12 -3.95 8.78 7.26
N ILE A 13 -3.53 8.31 8.44
CA ILE A 13 -2.14 7.87 8.69
C ILE A 13 -1.74 6.77 7.70
N SER A 14 -2.60 5.77 7.50
CA SER A 14 -2.32 4.67 6.58
C SER A 14 -2.21 5.19 5.14
N LEU A 15 -3.17 6.01 4.70
CA LEU A 15 -3.18 6.56 3.35
C LEU A 15 -1.97 7.47 3.07
N MET A 16 -1.50 8.23 4.05
CA MET A 16 -0.32 9.07 3.92
C MET A 16 0.95 8.26 3.60
N LEU A 17 0.99 6.99 3.98
CA LEU A 17 2.08 6.07 3.65
C LEU A 17 1.84 5.36 2.31
N TYR A 18 0.62 4.87 2.08
CA TYR A 18 0.32 4.11 0.86
C TYR A 18 0.25 4.97 -0.40
N ILE A 19 -0.27 6.20 -0.35
CA ILE A 19 -0.37 7.07 -1.54
C ILE A 19 0.99 7.28 -2.22
N PRO A 20 2.03 7.80 -1.55
CA PRO A 20 3.33 8.00 -2.20
C PRO A 20 3.93 6.67 -2.67
N LEU A 21 3.73 5.59 -1.91
CA LEU A 21 4.25 4.28 -2.26
C LEU A 21 3.58 3.71 -3.52
N SER A 22 2.26 3.89 -3.67
CA SER A 22 1.50 3.52 -4.86
C SER A 22 1.98 4.27 -6.10
N ILE A 23 2.26 5.57 -5.97
CA ILE A 23 2.77 6.40 -7.06
C ILE A 23 4.16 5.92 -7.50
N ILE A 24 5.07 5.71 -6.54
CA ILE A 24 6.41 5.18 -6.83
C ILE A 24 6.31 3.81 -7.50
N SER A 25 5.45 2.93 -6.99
CA SER A 25 5.24 1.60 -7.55
C SER A 25 4.74 1.67 -8.99
N TYR A 26 3.74 2.51 -9.27
CA TYR A 26 3.21 2.72 -10.62
C TYR A 26 4.32 3.10 -11.60
N PHE A 27 5.07 4.17 -11.33
CA PHE A 27 6.12 4.63 -12.24
C PHE A 27 7.27 3.63 -12.38
N ASN A 28 7.56 2.90 -11.30
CA ASN A 28 8.58 1.86 -11.32
C ASN A 28 8.17 0.67 -12.19
N GLU A 29 6.88 0.30 -12.20
CA GLU A 29 6.33 -0.67 -13.15
C GLU A 29 6.32 -0.11 -14.57
N VAL A 30 5.82 1.10 -14.82
CA VAL A 30 5.83 1.71 -16.17
C VAL A 30 7.23 1.72 -16.80
N GLN A 31 8.28 1.96 -16.01
CA GLN A 31 9.65 2.04 -16.52
C GLN A 31 10.33 0.68 -16.68
N ASN A 32 10.03 -0.29 -15.82
CA ASN A 32 10.84 -1.51 -15.67
C ASN A 32 10.04 -2.80 -15.78
N ALA A 33 8.71 -2.74 -15.83
CA ALA A 33 7.87 -3.92 -15.98
C ALA A 33 8.14 -4.56 -17.33
N CYS A 34 8.42 -5.85 -17.30
CA CYS A 34 8.56 -6.65 -18.49
C CYS A 34 7.93 -8.01 -18.22
N PHE A 35 6.91 -8.35 -19.01
CA PHE A 35 6.22 -9.62 -18.91
C PHE A 35 6.77 -10.59 -19.94
N ASP A 36 7.68 -11.47 -19.52
CA ASP A 36 8.15 -12.56 -20.36
C ASP A 36 8.23 -13.88 -19.58
N PRO A 37 7.11 -14.62 -19.52
CA PRO A 37 7.05 -15.89 -18.81
C PRO A 37 7.79 -17.05 -19.50
N PHE A 38 8.21 -16.92 -20.76
CA PHE A 38 8.69 -18.07 -21.55
C PHE A 38 10.07 -17.90 -22.20
N THR A 39 10.48 -16.68 -22.53
CA THR A 39 11.68 -16.44 -23.35
C THR A 39 12.86 -15.83 -22.61
N ASN A 40 12.73 -15.48 -21.32
CA ASN A 40 13.77 -14.84 -20.49
C ASN A 40 14.44 -13.62 -21.18
N SER A 41 13.71 -12.97 -22.08
CA SER A 41 14.16 -11.81 -22.86
C SER A 41 14.13 -10.53 -22.04
N CYS A 42 13.45 -10.54 -20.89
CA CYS A 42 13.37 -9.38 -20.02
C CYS A 42 14.72 -9.09 -19.35
N PRO A 43 15.21 -7.84 -19.42
CA PRO A 43 16.38 -7.44 -18.65
C PRO A 43 16.10 -7.61 -17.16
N GLN A 44 17.11 -8.00 -16.38
CA GLN A 44 16.97 -8.03 -14.93
C GLN A 44 16.61 -6.63 -14.44
N PRO A 45 15.55 -6.48 -13.63
CA PRO A 45 15.18 -5.18 -13.11
C PRO A 45 16.27 -4.69 -12.16
N PRO A 46 16.46 -3.37 -12.05
CA PRO A 46 17.43 -2.79 -11.13
C PRO A 46 17.10 -3.18 -9.68
N GLY A 47 18.11 -3.29 -8.81
CA GLY A 47 17.92 -3.79 -7.44
C GLY A 47 16.88 -3.01 -6.60
N TYR A 48 16.64 -1.73 -6.92
CA TYR A 48 15.62 -0.92 -6.26
C TYR A 48 14.18 -1.23 -6.71
N TYR A 49 13.98 -1.95 -7.82
CA TYR A 49 12.67 -2.21 -8.41
C TYR A 49 11.71 -2.94 -7.44
N HIS A 50 12.25 -3.79 -6.56
CA HIS A 50 11.43 -4.52 -5.59
C HIS A 50 11.17 -3.74 -4.30
N LEU A 51 11.86 -2.61 -4.07
CA LEU A 51 11.75 -1.85 -2.82
C LEU A 51 10.31 -1.40 -2.51
N PRO A 52 9.52 -0.85 -3.46
CA PRO A 52 8.15 -0.44 -3.15
C PRO A 52 7.26 -1.62 -2.71
N LYS A 53 7.46 -2.80 -3.33
CA LYS A 53 6.72 -4.03 -3.00
C LYS A 53 7.08 -4.54 -1.61
N PHE A 54 8.38 -4.59 -1.27
CA PHE A 54 8.83 -4.97 0.06
C PHE A 54 8.39 -3.98 1.13
N ALA A 55 8.47 -2.68 0.85
CA ALA A 55 8.00 -1.64 1.76
C ALA A 55 6.48 -1.74 1.99
N ALA A 56 5.69 -1.99 0.95
CA ALA A 56 4.23 -2.13 1.07
C ALA A 56 3.85 -3.32 1.95
N LEU A 57 4.49 -4.48 1.73
CA LEU A 57 4.29 -5.67 2.55
C LEU A 57 4.71 -5.43 3.99
N PHE A 58 5.90 -4.87 4.21
CA PHE A 58 6.42 -4.56 5.54
C PHE A 58 5.48 -3.62 6.30
N LEU A 59 5.05 -2.52 5.66
CA LEU A 59 4.10 -1.57 6.25
C LEU A 59 2.75 -2.22 6.54
N THR A 60 2.26 -3.08 5.65
CA THR A 60 1.00 -3.83 5.86
C THR A 60 1.07 -4.65 7.14
N PHE A 61 2.11 -5.50 7.26
CA PHE A 61 2.28 -6.33 8.45
C PHE A 61 2.51 -5.49 9.70
N HIS A 62 3.30 -4.42 9.61
CA HIS A 62 3.61 -3.59 10.77
C HIS A 62 2.39 -2.82 11.28
N LEU A 63 1.60 -2.21 10.39
CA LEU A 63 0.41 -1.44 10.76
C LEU A 63 -0.71 -2.35 11.25
N LEU A 64 -0.92 -3.52 10.63
CA LEU A 64 -1.90 -4.50 11.12
C LEU A 64 -1.51 -5.09 12.46
N ARG A 65 -0.22 -5.40 12.67
CA ARG A 65 0.28 -5.86 13.97
C ARG A 65 0.10 -4.79 15.05
N HIS A 66 0.35 -3.53 14.72
CA HIS A 66 0.12 -2.42 15.64
C HIS A 66 -1.37 -2.29 15.98
N ALA A 67 -2.24 -2.28 14.97
CA ALA A 67 -3.69 -2.24 15.16
C ALA A 67 -4.22 -3.43 15.98
N TRP A 68 -3.60 -4.62 15.83
CA TRP A 68 -3.97 -5.80 16.59
C TRP A 68 -3.61 -5.69 18.07
N ARG A 69 -2.39 -5.25 18.39
CA ARG A 69 -1.94 -5.08 19.78
C ARG A 69 -2.75 -4.02 20.53
N GLU A 70 -2.94 -2.87 19.91
CA GLU A 70 -3.70 -1.75 20.50
C GLU A 70 -5.20 -2.07 20.67
N ARG A 71 -5.72 -3.07 19.95
CA ARG A 71 -7.09 -3.56 20.15
C ARG A 71 -7.25 -4.32 21.47
N GLU A 72 -6.19 -4.96 21.95
CA GLU A 72 -6.20 -5.84 23.13
C GLU A 72 -6.00 -5.07 24.43
N ASP A 73 -5.23 -3.98 24.39
CA ASP A 73 -4.68 -3.33 25.59
C ASP A 73 -5.47 -2.09 26.07
N GLN A 74 -6.44 -1.57 25.29
CA GLN A 74 -6.92 -0.19 25.50
C GLN A 74 -8.44 0.07 25.39
N GLY A 75 -8.87 1.17 26.03
CA GLY A 75 -10.27 1.61 26.18
C GLY A 75 -10.94 2.08 24.88
N ASN A 76 -12.23 2.46 24.97
CA ASN A 76 -13.10 2.72 23.81
C ASN A 76 -12.56 3.71 22.74
N HIS A 77 -11.67 4.65 23.08
CA HIS A 77 -11.13 5.66 22.15
C HIS A 77 -10.01 5.10 21.26
N GLU A 78 -9.04 4.40 21.85
CA GLU A 78 -7.89 3.82 21.13
C GLU A 78 -8.29 2.61 20.29
N ARG A 79 -9.35 1.90 20.71
CA ARG A 79 -9.99 0.86 19.91
C ARG A 79 -10.54 1.39 18.57
N ASP A 80 -11.07 2.61 18.53
CA ASP A 80 -11.62 3.19 17.30
C ASP A 80 -10.52 3.74 16.37
N LEU A 81 -9.40 4.23 16.92
CA LEU A 81 -8.19 4.54 16.16
C LEU A 81 -7.62 3.28 15.49
N SER A 82 -7.48 2.18 16.24
CA SER A 82 -6.94 0.90 15.75
C SER A 82 -7.80 0.30 14.63
N LYS A 83 -9.12 0.41 14.71
CA LYS A 83 -10.02 0.04 13.60
C LYS A 83 -9.78 0.92 12.36
N GLY A 84 -9.61 2.22 12.55
CA GLY A 84 -9.28 3.15 11.47
C GLY A 84 -7.95 2.81 10.80
N LEU A 85 -6.93 2.46 11.59
CA LEU A 85 -5.62 2.05 11.10
C LEU A 85 -5.71 0.75 10.29
N ALA A 86 -6.42 -0.26 10.79
CA ALA A 86 -6.62 -1.53 10.08
C ALA A 86 -7.37 -1.31 8.75
N LEU A 87 -8.48 -0.57 8.77
CA LEU A 87 -9.25 -0.27 7.57
C LEU A 87 -8.44 0.55 6.56
N GLY A 88 -7.73 1.58 7.03
CA GLY A 88 -6.86 2.40 6.20
C GLY A 88 -5.72 1.60 5.58
N THR A 89 -5.17 0.63 6.31
CA THR A 89 -4.11 -0.26 5.81
C THR A 89 -4.65 -1.17 4.70
N ILE A 90 -5.84 -1.74 4.87
CA ILE A 90 -6.49 -2.57 3.83
C ILE A 90 -6.74 -1.74 2.58
N ILE A 91 -7.38 -0.57 2.71
CA ILE A 91 -7.68 0.33 1.58
C ILE A 91 -6.38 0.76 0.90
N GLY A 92 -5.38 1.18 1.68
CA GLY A 92 -4.09 1.62 1.16
C GLY A 92 -3.34 0.51 0.43
N PHE A 93 -3.34 -0.72 0.95
CA PHE A 93 -2.74 -1.86 0.28
C PHE A 93 -3.44 -2.19 -1.04
N PHE A 94 -4.78 -2.20 -1.08
CA PHE A 94 -5.52 -2.40 -2.33
C PHE A 94 -5.23 -1.31 -3.36
N MET A 95 -5.15 -0.05 -2.93
CA MET A 95 -4.77 1.05 -3.80
C MET A 95 -3.35 0.87 -4.34
N PHE A 96 -2.39 0.48 -3.50
CA PHE A 96 -1.03 0.13 -3.94
C PHE A 96 -1.04 -1.01 -4.96
N PHE A 97 -1.79 -2.07 -4.70
CA PHE A 97 -1.92 -3.20 -5.61
C PHE A 97 -2.49 -2.76 -6.96
N ILE A 98 -3.58 -2.00 -6.97
CA ILE A 98 -4.22 -1.50 -8.19
C ILE A 98 -3.26 -0.63 -9.00
N PHE A 99 -2.54 0.30 -8.38
CA PHE A 99 -1.58 1.16 -9.09
C PHE A 99 -0.38 0.37 -9.62
N THR A 100 0.12 -0.60 -8.85
CA THR A 100 1.20 -1.49 -9.31
C THR A 100 0.75 -2.28 -10.55
N MET A 101 -0.45 -2.86 -10.50
CA MET A 101 -1.02 -3.55 -11.66
C MET A 101 -1.27 -2.57 -12.81
N GLY A 102 -1.76 -1.37 -12.55
CA GLY A 102 -1.98 -0.35 -13.58
C GLY A 102 -0.71 0.02 -14.34
N GLY A 103 0.41 0.21 -13.63
CA GLY A 103 1.70 0.47 -14.27
C GLY A 103 2.26 -0.74 -15.01
N PHE A 104 1.98 -1.97 -14.55
CA PHE A 104 2.41 -3.19 -15.23
C PHE A 104 1.60 -3.46 -16.52
N TRP A 105 0.30 -3.18 -16.52
CA TRP A 105 -0.60 -3.40 -17.67
C TRP A 105 -0.58 -2.24 -18.68
N GLY A 106 0.19 -1.18 -18.43
CA GLY A 106 0.35 -0.08 -19.36
C GLY A 106 -0.82 0.92 -19.36
N TRP A 107 -1.42 1.23 -18.20
CA TRP A 107 -2.53 2.21 -18.11
C TRP A 107 -2.17 3.61 -18.63
N GLU A 108 -0.88 3.95 -18.71
CA GLU A 108 -0.39 5.17 -19.34
C GLU A 108 -0.78 5.28 -20.82
N HIS A 109 -1.02 4.16 -21.51
CA HIS A 109 -1.48 4.12 -22.91
C HIS A 109 -3.00 4.23 -23.06
N ILE A 110 -3.76 4.16 -21.96
CA ILE A 110 -5.23 4.21 -21.94
C ILE A 110 -5.72 5.59 -21.45
N LEU A 111 -4.93 6.25 -20.61
CA LEU A 111 -5.28 7.52 -19.97
C LEU A 111 -4.77 8.77 -20.73
N PHE A 112 -4.03 8.57 -21.83
CA PHE A 112 -3.51 9.62 -22.74
C PHE A 112 -3.70 9.19 -24.19
#